data_AF-A0A8S1EC56-F1
#
_entry.id   AF-A0A8S1EC56-F1
#
_cell.length_a   1.000
_cell.length_b   1.000
_cell.length_c   1.000
_cell.angle_alpha   90.00
_cell.angle_beta   90.00
_cell.angle_gamma   90.00
#
_symmetry.space_group_name_H-M   'P 1'
#
loop_
_entity.id
_entity.type
_entity.pdbx_description
1 polymer ?
#
loop_
_entity_poly.entity_id
_entity_poly.type
_entity_poly.pdbx_seq_one_letter_code
_entity_poly.pdbx_strand_id
1 'polypeptide(L)'
;MPRIGVFTLDTTNPRFYTLNGRIHVKLALLIIIIIFVFLEISEWSTYIFVDEVGEKIEWSEALMAVFQLIMVACMILGFVHENQHCLIPFIVFMFLTVTTMGIWICHCIFFAFFPYAKNAEKFFGFKQSTTLLTREKNILLLLAVIVAFTTLFSWWLQVGLVCYQYFESRTNEKRVEMSTLATNRPSLGSSTPAETTKNQSNEEQQNSNGAISFPNQNFSISDDEDDVKVFEKKSGPDIV
;
A
#
# COMPACT_ATOMS: atom_id res chain seq x y z
N MET A 1 14.27 -1.92 26.39
CA MET A 1 13.45 -2.67 25.40
C MET A 1 12.40 -1.74 24.84
N PRO A 2 12.46 -1.35 23.56
CA PRO A 2 11.38 -0.59 22.94
C PRO A 2 10.15 -1.50 22.89
N ARG A 3 9.01 -1.02 23.42
CA ARG A 3 7.72 -1.70 23.25
C ARG A 3 7.42 -1.71 21.76
N ILE A 4 7.49 -2.88 21.13
CA ILE A 4 7.03 -3.07 19.76
C ILE A 4 5.52 -2.85 19.81
N GLY A 5 5.08 -1.67 19.40
CA GLY A 5 3.66 -1.29 19.31
C GLY A 5 2.97 -2.02 18.17
N VAL A 6 2.96 -3.36 18.19
CA VAL A 6 2.34 -4.19 17.13
C VAL A 6 0.87 -3.79 16.92
N PHE A 7 0.22 -3.21 17.92
CA PHE A 7 -1.20 -2.82 17.88
C PHE A 7 -1.47 -1.30 17.98
N THR A 8 -0.49 -0.42 17.80
CA THR A 8 -0.77 1.02 17.73
C THR A 8 -1.40 1.36 16.38
N LEU A 9 -2.73 1.28 16.32
CA LEU A 9 -3.53 1.77 15.19
C LEU A 9 -3.66 3.27 15.28
N ASP A 10 -3.34 3.96 14.20
CA ASP A 10 -3.75 5.35 14.04
C ASP A 10 -5.19 5.39 13.52
N THR A 11 -6.14 5.64 14.42
CA THR A 11 -7.57 5.65 14.10
C THR A 11 -8.06 7.00 13.58
N THR A 12 -7.18 7.99 13.49
CA THR A 12 -7.58 9.38 13.21
C THR A 12 -7.81 9.65 11.73
N ASN A 13 -7.17 8.87 10.84
CA ASN A 13 -7.24 9.11 9.41
C ASN A 13 -8.17 8.10 8.70
N PRO A 14 -9.30 8.55 8.11
CA PRO A 14 -10.27 7.67 7.48
C PRO A 14 -9.73 6.95 6.23
N ARG A 15 -8.60 7.42 5.67
CA ARG A 15 -7.96 6.83 4.49
C ARG A 15 -7.35 5.45 4.74
N PHE A 16 -7.10 5.09 6.00
CA PHE A 16 -6.52 3.79 6.38
C PHE A 16 -7.55 2.75 6.77
N TYR A 17 -8.80 2.92 6.32
CA TYR A 17 -9.88 1.95 6.52
C TYR A 17 -10.36 1.37 5.19
N THR A 18 -10.69 0.09 5.22
CA THR A 18 -11.26 -0.67 4.11
C THR A 18 -12.68 -1.15 4.47
N LEU A 19 -13.44 -1.61 3.47
CA LEU A 19 -14.86 -2.01 3.62
C LEU A 19 -15.73 -0.89 4.21
N ASN A 20 -15.85 0.23 3.48
CA ASN A 20 -16.65 1.40 3.87
C ASN A 20 -16.30 1.96 5.26
N GLY A 21 -15.01 2.02 5.60
CA GLY A 21 -14.56 2.60 6.86
C GLY A 21 -14.61 1.66 8.07
N ARG A 22 -14.95 0.37 7.89
CA ARG A 22 -15.20 -0.54 9.02
C ARG A 22 -13.96 -1.28 9.51
N ILE A 23 -13.01 -1.59 8.63
CA ILE A 23 -11.84 -2.39 8.98
C ILE A 23 -10.58 -1.57 8.78
N HIS A 24 -9.79 -1.38 9.83
CA HIS A 24 -8.48 -0.73 9.70
C HIS A 24 -7.55 -1.58 8.83
N VAL A 25 -6.74 -0.94 7.98
CA VAL A 25 -5.92 -1.60 6.97
C VAL A 25 -4.93 -2.61 7.57
N LYS A 26 -4.34 -2.30 8.74
CA LYS A 26 -3.47 -3.22 9.49
C LYS A 26 -4.19 -4.51 9.92
N LEU A 27 -5.46 -4.41 10.32
CA LEU A 27 -6.26 -5.59 10.66
C LEU A 27 -6.63 -6.39 9.40
N ALA A 28 -7.01 -5.70 8.32
CA ALA A 28 -7.27 -6.36 7.04
C ALA A 28 -6.03 -7.12 6.52
N LEU A 29 -4.85 -6.51 6.59
CA LEU A 29 -3.59 -7.15 6.22
C LEU A 29 -3.30 -8.38 7.08
N LEU A 30 -3.54 -8.31 8.40
CA LEU A 30 -3.39 -9.47 9.29
C LEU A 30 -4.30 -10.63 8.89
N ILE A 31 -5.57 -10.34 8.57
CA ILE A 31 -6.52 -11.36 8.10
C ILE A 31 -6.02 -11.99 6.80
N ILE A 32 -5.54 -11.19 5.85
CA ILE A 32 -4.97 -11.70 4.60
C ILE A 32 -3.76 -12.59 4.89
N ILE A 33 -2.83 -12.17 5.76
CA ILE A 33 -1.66 -12.98 6.14
C ILE A 33 -2.09 -14.34 6.70
N ILE A 34 -3.08 -14.36 7.60
CA ILE A 34 -3.58 -15.63 8.18
C ILE A 34 -4.15 -16.54 7.10
N ILE A 35 -4.93 -15.99 6.16
CA ILE A 35 -5.48 -16.77 5.03
C ILE A 35 -4.34 -17.34 4.17
N PHE A 36 -3.34 -16.53 3.84
CA PHE A 36 -2.20 -16.97 3.04
C PHE A 36 -1.36 -18.05 3.73
N VAL A 37 -1.08 -17.90 5.03
CA VAL A 37 -0.39 -18.92 5.81
C VAL A 37 -1.19 -20.22 5.84
N PHE A 38 -2.52 -20.14 5.99
CA PHE A 38 -3.38 -21.32 5.96
C PHE A 38 -3.34 -22.01 4.58
N LEU A 39 -3.41 -21.24 3.50
CA LEU A 39 -3.31 -21.77 2.13
C LEU A 39 -1.95 -22.44 1.90
N GLU A 40 -0.86 -21.79 2.31
CA GLU A 40 0.49 -22.34 2.20
C GLU A 40 0.60 -23.67 2.95
N ILE A 41 0.15 -23.73 4.21
CA ILE A 41 0.17 -24.98 5.00
C ILE A 41 -0.67 -26.06 4.31
N SER A 42 -1.84 -25.71 3.76
CA SER A 42 -2.69 -26.67 3.06
C SER A 42 -2.01 -27.23 1.82
N GLU A 43 -1.33 -26.39 1.02
CA GLU A 43 -0.61 -26.80 -0.17
C GLU A 43 0.56 -27.73 0.18
N TRP A 44 1.41 -27.35 1.13
CA TRP A 44 2.52 -28.20 1.58
C TRP A 44 2.02 -29.51 2.20
N SER A 45 0.88 -29.50 2.88
CA SER A 45 0.27 -30.73 3.37
C SER A 45 -0.13 -31.67 2.23
N THR A 46 -0.62 -31.13 1.10
CA THR A 46 -0.91 -31.97 -0.06
C THR A 46 0.35 -32.59 -0.66
N TYR A 47 1.47 -31.86 -0.75
CA TYR A 47 2.74 -32.41 -1.23
C TYR A 47 3.29 -33.51 -0.30
N ILE A 48 3.10 -33.42 1.01
CA ILE A 48 3.66 -34.38 1.97
C ILE A 48 2.77 -35.63 2.13
N PHE A 49 1.44 -35.45 2.14
CA PHE A 49 0.50 -36.52 2.50
C PHE A 49 -0.18 -37.18 1.30
N VAL A 50 -0.17 -36.56 0.11
CA VAL A 50 -0.81 -37.08 -1.12
C VAL A 50 0.22 -37.70 -2.07
N ASP A 51 1.37 -38.10 -1.53
CA ASP A 51 2.50 -38.75 -2.24
C ASP A 51 2.14 -40.14 -2.84
N GLU A 52 0.91 -40.63 -2.65
CA GLU A 52 0.43 -41.91 -3.21
C GLU A 52 -0.13 -41.82 -4.63
N VAL A 53 -0.32 -40.62 -5.20
CA VAL A 53 -1.01 -40.48 -6.51
C VAL A 53 -0.06 -40.25 -7.69
N GLY A 54 1.21 -40.65 -7.62
CA GLY A 54 2.07 -40.86 -8.81
C GLY A 54 2.24 -39.69 -9.81
N GLU A 55 1.71 -38.50 -9.52
CA GLU A 55 1.85 -37.30 -10.32
C GLU A 55 3.23 -36.72 -10.05
N LYS A 56 4.03 -36.64 -11.11
CA LYS A 56 5.34 -35.99 -11.04
C LYS A 56 5.09 -34.51 -10.80
N ILE A 57 5.51 -33.99 -9.65
CA ILE A 57 5.52 -32.55 -9.35
C ILE A 57 6.21 -31.83 -10.52
N GLU A 58 5.46 -30.94 -11.19
CA GLU A 58 6.04 -30.13 -12.25
C GLU A 58 6.98 -29.09 -11.64
N TRP A 59 8.15 -28.87 -12.25
CA TRP A 59 9.12 -27.88 -11.75
C TRP A 59 8.53 -26.46 -11.65
N SER A 60 7.54 -26.13 -12.49
CA SER A 60 6.79 -24.87 -12.45
C SER A 60 5.99 -24.71 -11.17
N GLU A 61 5.35 -25.78 -10.69
CA GLU A 61 4.55 -25.77 -9.46
C GLU A 61 5.44 -25.58 -8.24
N ALA A 62 6.54 -26.33 -8.17
CA ALA A 62 7.53 -26.20 -7.10
C ALA A 62 8.14 -24.78 -7.04
N LEU A 63 8.45 -24.18 -8.20
CA LEU A 63 8.96 -22.81 -8.26
C LEU A 63 7.93 -21.78 -7.77
N MET A 64 6.66 -21.95 -8.16
CA MET A 64 5.57 -21.09 -7.72
C MET A 64 5.33 -21.21 -6.21
N ALA A 65 5.35 -22.42 -5.66
CA ALA A 65 5.23 -22.66 -4.22
C ALA A 65 6.35 -21.97 -3.43
N VAL A 66 7.61 -22.08 -3.88
CA VAL A 66 8.74 -21.38 -3.24
C VAL A 66 8.58 -19.87 -3.32
N PHE A 67 8.14 -19.33 -4.46
CA PHE A 67 7.88 -17.90 -4.61
C PHE A 67 6.75 -17.43 -3.68
N GLN A 68 5.68 -18.21 -3.55
CA GLN A 68 4.56 -17.96 -2.65
C GLN A 68 5.00 -17.97 -1.17
N LEU A 69 5.88 -18.90 -0.79
CA LEU A 69 6.48 -18.92 0.55
C LEU A 69 7.28 -17.66 0.85
N ILE A 70 8.15 -17.23 -0.09
CA ILE A 70 8.94 -16.00 0.03
C ILE A 70 8.03 -14.79 0.20
N MET A 71 6.99 -14.71 -0.62
CA MET A 71 5.94 -13.72 -0.56
C MET A 71 5.28 -13.63 0.82
N VAL A 72 4.84 -14.75 1.38
CA VAL A 72 4.20 -14.81 2.70
C VAL A 72 5.19 -14.40 3.80
N ALA A 73 6.44 -14.86 3.73
CA ALA A 73 7.49 -14.45 4.66
C ALA A 73 7.73 -12.93 4.61
N CYS A 74 7.78 -12.34 3.42
CA CYS A 74 7.90 -10.90 3.21
C CYS A 74 6.69 -10.15 3.80
N MET A 75 5.46 -10.65 3.65
CA MET A 75 4.28 -10.04 4.27
C MET A 75 4.33 -10.07 5.80
N ILE A 76 4.75 -11.19 6.40
CA ILE A 76 4.91 -11.31 7.86
C ILE A 76 5.96 -10.32 8.37
N LEU A 77 7.12 -10.25 7.71
CA LEU A 77 8.18 -9.29 8.07
C LEU A 77 7.70 -7.84 7.89
N GLY A 78 6.98 -7.54 6.81
CA GLY A 78 6.38 -6.23 6.57
C GLY A 78 5.39 -5.84 7.66
N PHE A 79 4.58 -6.80 8.15
CA PHE A 79 3.64 -6.57 9.23
C PHE A 79 4.33 -6.34 10.59
N VAL A 80 5.36 -7.13 10.92
CA VAL A 80 6.07 -7.04 12.20
C VAL A 80 6.97 -5.81 12.29
N HIS A 81 7.72 -5.52 11.22
CA HIS A 81 8.66 -4.41 11.16
C HIS A 81 8.05 -3.10 10.66
N GLU A 82 6.78 -3.11 10.24
CA GLU A 82 6.10 -1.98 9.61
C GLU A 82 6.89 -1.41 8.42
N ASN A 83 7.57 -2.27 7.66
CA ASN A 83 8.41 -1.89 6.53
C ASN A 83 7.63 -2.01 5.21
N GLN A 84 7.48 -0.89 4.50
CA GLN A 84 6.79 -0.80 3.21
C GLN A 84 7.41 -1.70 2.13
N HIS A 85 8.74 -1.84 2.09
CA HIS A 85 9.44 -2.52 0.99
C HIS A 85 9.20 -4.03 1.01
N CYS A 86 8.98 -4.59 2.21
CA CYS A 86 8.63 -6.01 2.37
C CYS A 86 7.23 -6.33 1.84
N LEU A 87 6.37 -5.34 1.58
CA LEU A 87 5.04 -5.53 1.02
C LEU A 87 5.02 -5.52 -0.52
N ILE A 88 6.12 -5.06 -1.16
CA ILE A 88 6.22 -4.92 -2.62
C ILE A 88 6.01 -6.27 -3.35
N PRO A 89 6.65 -7.39 -2.93
CA PRO A 89 6.41 -8.67 -3.59
C PRO A 89 4.91 -9.00 -3.65
N PHE A 90 4.20 -8.80 -2.52
CA PHE A 90 2.77 -9.06 -2.41
C PHE A 90 1.95 -8.24 -3.39
N ILE A 91 2.22 -6.94 -3.47
CA ILE A 91 1.51 -6.03 -4.37
C ILE A 91 1.74 -6.43 -5.84
N VAL A 92 2.99 -6.72 -6.21
CA VAL A 92 3.34 -7.12 -7.59
C VAL A 92 2.66 -8.44 -7.96
N PHE A 93 2.72 -9.44 -7.07
CA PHE A 93 2.06 -10.72 -7.31
C PHE A 93 0.55 -10.56 -7.45
N MET A 94 -0.10 -9.85 -6.52
CA MET A 94 -1.55 -9.60 -6.58
C MET A 94 -1.95 -8.83 -7.85
N PHE A 95 -1.15 -7.87 -8.29
CA PHE A 95 -1.38 -7.13 -9.53
C PHE A 95 -1.33 -8.06 -10.75
N LEU A 96 -0.34 -8.95 -10.82
CA LEU A 96 -0.24 -9.96 -11.88
C LEU A 96 -1.43 -10.93 -11.82
N THR A 97 -1.82 -11.40 -10.63
CA THR A 97 -2.97 -12.29 -10.44
C THR A 97 -4.27 -11.66 -10.95
N VAL A 98 -4.55 -10.41 -10.55
CA VAL A 98 -5.76 -9.69 -10.99
C VAL A 98 -5.73 -9.45 -12.50
N THR A 99 -4.58 -9.11 -13.07
CA THR A 99 -4.43 -8.91 -14.52
C THR A 99 -4.70 -10.20 -15.28
N THR A 100 -4.12 -11.32 -14.86
CA THR A 100 -4.37 -12.64 -15.44
C THR A 100 -5.84 -13.03 -15.33
N MET A 101 -6.47 -12.84 -14.17
CA MET A 101 -7.91 -13.10 -14.01
C MET A 101 -8.78 -12.21 -14.90
N GLY A 102 -8.39 -10.94 -15.11
CA GLY A 102 -9.04 -10.05 -16.07
C GLY A 102 -8.99 -10.58 -17.51
N ILE A 103 -7.84 -11.14 -17.92
CA ILE A 103 -7.70 -11.82 -19.21
C ILE A 103 -8.65 -13.03 -19.29
N TRP A 104 -8.75 -13.82 -18.22
CA TRP A 104 -9.68 -14.96 -18.15
C TRP A 104 -11.15 -14.55 -18.25
N ILE A 105 -11.55 -13.43 -17.63
CA ILE A 105 -12.89 -12.86 -17.77
C ILE A 105 -13.17 -12.53 -19.24
N CYS A 106 -12.24 -11.86 -19.93
CA CYS A 106 -12.38 -11.55 -21.35
C CYS A 106 -12.56 -12.81 -22.21
N HIS A 107 -11.82 -13.89 -21.93
CA HIS A 107 -11.98 -15.18 -22.61
C HIS A 107 -13.36 -15.80 -22.34
N CYS A 108 -13.83 -15.77 -21.10
CA CYS A 108 -15.15 -16.30 -20.74
C CYS A 108 -16.28 -15.52 -21.42
N ILE A 109 -16.18 -14.19 -21.48
CA ILE A 109 -17.14 -13.35 -22.21
C ILE A 109 -17.12 -13.68 -23.71
N PHE A 110 -15.93 -13.83 -24.31
CA PHE A 110 -15.81 -14.22 -25.71
C PHE A 110 -16.50 -15.57 -25.99
N PHE A 111 -16.29 -16.57 -25.13
CA PHE A 111 -16.93 -17.87 -25.29
C PHE A 111 -18.43 -17.87 -24.96
N ALA A 112 -18.91 -16.94 -24.15
CA ALA A 112 -20.35 -16.75 -23.92
C ALA A 112 -21.06 -16.28 -25.20
N PHE A 113 -20.43 -15.44 -26.03
CA PHE A 113 -20.97 -15.02 -27.32
C PHE A 113 -20.76 -16.05 -28.44
N PHE A 114 -19.67 -16.82 -28.38
CA PHE A 114 -19.33 -17.84 -29.39
C PHE A 114 -19.21 -19.26 -28.78
N PRO A 115 -20.32 -19.83 -28.26
CA PRO A 115 -20.31 -21.11 -27.54
C PRO A 115 -19.97 -22.33 -28.43
N TYR A 116 -19.98 -22.16 -29.76
CA TYR A 116 -19.63 -23.19 -30.74
C TYR A 116 -18.21 -23.09 -31.28
N ALA A 117 -17.40 -22.16 -30.78
CA ALA A 117 -15.99 -22.10 -31.17
C ALA A 117 -15.30 -23.42 -30.80
N LYS A 118 -14.50 -24.00 -31.71
CA LYS A 118 -13.73 -25.23 -31.46
C LYS A 118 -12.83 -25.12 -30.22
N ASN A 119 -12.42 -23.90 -29.88
CA ASN A 119 -11.62 -23.61 -28.69
C ASN A 119 -12.46 -23.66 -27.40
N ALA A 120 -13.75 -23.31 -27.44
CA ALA A 120 -14.65 -23.42 -26.30
C ALA A 120 -14.88 -24.89 -25.90
N GLU A 121 -15.02 -25.80 -26.86
CA GLU A 121 -15.18 -27.23 -26.56
C GLU A 121 -13.92 -27.83 -25.89
N LYS A 122 -12.72 -27.38 -26.28
CA LYS A 122 -11.46 -27.78 -25.63
C LYS A 122 -11.31 -27.18 -24.22
N PHE A 123 -11.69 -25.92 -24.04
CA PHE A 123 -11.55 -25.22 -22.77
C PHE A 123 -12.54 -25.69 -21.69
N PHE A 124 -13.79 -25.96 -22.07
CA PHE A 124 -14.86 -26.32 -21.15
C PHE A 124 -15.15 -27.83 -21.11
N GLY A 125 -14.49 -28.63 -21.96
CA GLY A 125 -14.68 -30.08 -22.02
C GLY A 125 -16.10 -30.50 -22.43
N PHE A 126 -16.84 -29.64 -23.13
CA PHE A 126 -18.22 -29.93 -23.51
C PHE A 126 -18.29 -31.14 -24.45
N LYS A 127 -19.05 -32.16 -24.05
CA LYS A 127 -19.44 -33.24 -24.98
C LYS A 127 -20.36 -32.67 -26.06
N GLN A 128 -20.22 -33.15 -27.30
CA GLN A 128 -21.04 -32.74 -28.44
C GLN A 128 -22.56 -32.94 -28.24
N SER A 129 -22.98 -33.74 -27.26
CA SER A 129 -24.39 -33.99 -26.91
C SER A 129 -25.00 -32.98 -25.92
N THR A 130 -24.25 -31.98 -25.45
CA THR A 130 -24.76 -30.99 -24.49
C THR A 130 -25.64 -29.94 -25.16
N THR A 131 -26.82 -29.68 -24.58
CA THR A 131 -27.75 -28.66 -25.06
C THR A 131 -27.17 -27.24 -24.87
N LEU A 132 -27.55 -26.32 -25.75
CA LEU A 132 -27.11 -24.91 -25.72
C LEU A 132 -27.27 -24.25 -24.35
N LEU A 133 -28.47 -24.39 -23.77
CA LEU A 133 -28.80 -23.80 -22.48
C LEU A 133 -27.86 -24.29 -21.36
N THR A 134 -27.45 -25.56 -21.42
CA THR A 134 -26.53 -26.14 -20.42
C THR A 134 -25.12 -25.57 -20.58
N ARG A 135 -24.66 -25.39 -21.84
CA ARG A 135 -23.35 -24.78 -22.14
C ARG A 135 -23.30 -23.33 -21.67
N GLU A 136 -24.29 -22.52 -22.03
CA GLU A 136 -24.39 -21.12 -21.62
C GLU A 136 -24.45 -20.98 -20.08
N LYS A 137 -25.27 -21.80 -19.41
CA LYS A 137 -25.34 -21.82 -17.95
C LYS A 137 -23.98 -22.13 -17.32
N ASN A 138 -23.25 -23.10 -17.84
CA ASN A 138 -21.93 -23.48 -17.31
C ASN A 138 -20.88 -22.38 -17.53
N ILE A 139 -20.89 -21.72 -18.69
CA ILE A 139 -19.99 -20.58 -18.97
C ILE A 139 -20.32 -19.41 -18.05
N LEU A 140 -21.61 -19.08 -17.88
CA LEU A 140 -22.05 -17.99 -16.99
C LEU A 140 -21.73 -18.29 -15.52
N LEU A 141 -21.89 -19.54 -15.09
CA LEU A 141 -21.51 -19.97 -13.74
C LEU A 141 -20.01 -19.82 -13.53
N LEU A 142 -19.18 -20.26 -14.47
CA LEU A 142 -17.73 -20.11 -14.40
C LEU A 142 -17.34 -18.62 -14.38
N LEU A 143 -17.94 -17.81 -15.26
CA LEU A 143 -17.73 -16.37 -15.31
C LEU A 143 -18.07 -15.72 -13.96
N ALA A 144 -19.19 -16.07 -13.35
CA ALA A 144 -19.60 -15.55 -12.04
C ALA A 144 -18.57 -15.91 -10.95
N VAL A 145 -18.06 -17.15 -10.96
CA VAL A 145 -17.02 -17.60 -10.02
C VAL A 145 -15.72 -16.83 -10.24
N ILE A 146 -15.25 -16.69 -11.49
CA ILE A 146 -14.01 -15.97 -11.79
C ILE A 146 -14.13 -14.49 -11.40
N VAL A 147 -15.27 -13.85 -11.69
CA VAL A 147 -15.52 -12.45 -11.29
C VAL A 147 -15.53 -12.32 -9.77
N ALA A 148 -16.16 -13.24 -9.05
CA ALA A 148 -16.16 -13.24 -7.58
C ALA A 148 -14.73 -13.33 -7.01
N PHE A 149 -13.91 -14.25 -7.52
CA PHE A 149 -12.50 -14.34 -7.10
C PHE A 149 -11.68 -13.11 -7.52
N THR A 150 -11.90 -12.57 -8.70
CA THR A 150 -11.21 -11.37 -9.19
C THR A 150 -11.51 -10.17 -8.30
N THR A 151 -12.76 -9.99 -7.87
CA THR A 151 -13.13 -8.90 -6.95
C THR A 151 -12.52 -9.08 -5.56
N LEU A 152 -12.45 -10.32 -5.07
CA LEU A 152 -11.76 -10.65 -3.82
C LEU A 152 -10.25 -10.32 -3.90
N PHE A 153 -9.56 -10.75 -4.96
CA PHE A 153 -8.13 -10.45 -5.15
C PHE A 153 -7.88 -8.96 -5.38
N SER A 154 -8.78 -8.26 -6.07
CA SER A 154 -8.71 -6.80 -6.24
C SER A 154 -8.83 -6.08 -4.89
N TRP A 155 -9.69 -6.59 -4.00
CA TRP A 155 -9.78 -6.07 -2.65
C TRP A 155 -8.50 -6.34 -1.83
N TRP A 156 -7.89 -7.53 -1.96
CA TRP A 156 -6.60 -7.82 -1.32
C TRP A 156 -5.47 -6.91 -1.83
N LEU A 157 -5.43 -6.66 -3.15
CA LEU A 157 -4.49 -5.73 -3.76
C LEU A 157 -4.69 -4.31 -3.21
N GLN A 158 -5.94 -3.85 -3.12
CA GLN A 158 -6.27 -2.55 -2.55
C GLN A 158 -5.81 -2.43 -1.08
N VAL A 159 -6.05 -3.46 -0.27
CA VAL A 159 -5.55 -3.52 1.12
C VAL A 159 -4.02 -3.42 1.13
N GLY A 160 -3.33 -4.15 0.26
CA GLY A 160 -1.87 -4.07 0.10
C GLY A 160 -1.37 -2.66 -0.21
N LEU A 161 -1.98 -1.99 -1.17
CA LEU A 161 -1.62 -0.62 -1.57
C LEU A 161 -1.85 0.40 -0.45
N VAL A 162 -3.00 0.32 0.25
CA VAL A 162 -3.29 1.21 1.38
C VAL A 162 -2.35 0.92 2.55
N CYS A 163 -1.99 -0.34 2.79
CA CYS A 163 -1.01 -0.70 3.82
C CYS A 163 0.38 -0.19 3.49
N TYR A 164 0.77 -0.22 2.21
CA TYR A 164 2.02 0.38 1.75
C TYR A 164 2.07 1.88 2.09
N GLN A 165 1.03 2.63 1.72
CA GLN A 165 0.92 4.06 2.05
C GLN A 165 0.91 4.32 3.56
N TYR A 166 0.25 3.45 4.34
CA TYR A 166 0.23 3.54 5.79
C TYR A 166 1.63 3.36 6.40
N PHE A 167 2.39 2.36 5.95
CA PHE A 167 3.76 2.13 6.42
C PHE A 167 4.73 3.22 5.97
N GLU A 168 4.54 3.78 4.77
CA GLU A 168 5.27 4.95 4.29
C GLU A 168 5.03 6.16 5.21
N SER A 169 3.76 6.47 5.50
CA SER A 169 3.36 7.57 6.38
C SER A 169 3.95 7.43 7.77
N ARG A 170 3.88 6.22 8.36
CA ARG A 170 4.46 5.92 9.68
C ARG A 170 5.99 6.03 9.69
N THR A 171 6.66 5.61 8.62
CA THR A 171 8.11 5.71 8.50
C THR A 171 8.55 7.17 8.41
N ASN A 172 7.80 7.98 7.65
CA ASN A 172 8.03 9.42 7.52
C ASN A 172 7.78 10.16 8.84
N GLU A 173 6.72 9.83 9.57
CA GLU A 173 6.42 10.36 10.91
C GLU A 173 7.59 10.12 11.88
N LYS A 174 8.05 8.86 12.00
CA LYS A 174 9.19 8.48 12.84
C LYS A 174 10.48 9.22 12.45
N ARG A 175 10.69 9.48 11.15
CA ARG A 175 11.85 10.24 10.65
C ARG A 175 11.76 11.72 11.05
N VAL A 176 10.58 12.33 10.98
CA VAL A 176 10.36 13.72 11.40
C VAL A 176 10.56 13.84 12.91
N GLU A 177 9.99 12.93 13.71
CA GLU A 177 10.20 12.91 15.17
C GLU A 177 11.68 12.80 15.55
N MET A 178 12.43 11.88 14.94
CA MET A 178 13.88 11.80 15.18
C MET A 178 14.62 13.09 14.79
N SER A 179 14.18 13.77 13.73
CA SER A 179 14.80 15.03 13.30
C SER A 179 14.53 16.16 14.29
N THR A 180 13.30 16.28 14.80
CA THR A 180 12.94 17.30 15.79
C THR A 180 13.60 17.04 17.15
N LEU A 181 13.73 15.78 17.56
CA LEU A 181 14.49 15.39 18.76
C LEU A 181 15.99 15.67 18.63
N ALA A 182 16.57 15.53 17.43
CA ALA A 182 17.97 15.89 17.16
C ALA A 182 18.19 17.41 17.18
N THR A 183 17.25 18.21 16.66
CA THR A 183 17.31 19.68 16.69
C THR A 183 17.04 20.26 18.09
N ASN A 184 16.23 19.60 18.91
CA ASN A 184 15.91 20.04 20.27
C ASN A 184 16.87 19.52 21.35
N ARG A 185 17.99 18.87 20.99
CA ARG A 185 19.06 18.63 21.96
C ARG A 185 19.66 19.99 22.34
N PRO A 186 19.70 20.36 23.63
CA PRO A 186 20.51 21.49 24.05
C PRO A 186 21.93 21.20 23.60
N SER A 187 22.49 22.11 22.80
CA SER A 187 23.92 22.24 22.62
C SER A 187 24.53 22.38 24.01
N LEU A 188 24.95 21.25 24.59
CA LEU A 188 25.75 21.25 25.80
C LEU A 188 27.11 21.78 25.34
N GLY A 189 27.34 23.06 25.62
CA GLY A 189 28.55 23.75 25.21
C GLY A 189 29.79 22.97 25.60
N SER A 190 30.63 22.70 24.61
CA SER A 190 32.08 22.69 24.81
C SER A 190 32.64 23.91 24.09
N SER A 191 32.77 24.97 24.88
CA SER A 191 33.62 26.12 24.61
C SER A 191 35.06 25.68 24.35
N THR A 192 35.62 26.06 23.20
CA THR A 192 37.05 26.41 23.12
C THR A 192 37.20 27.66 22.25
N PRO A 193 37.91 28.70 22.70
CA PRO A 193 37.99 30.00 22.03
C PRO A 193 38.96 29.98 20.85
N ALA A 194 38.69 30.87 19.90
CA ALA A 194 39.53 31.18 18.76
C ALA A 194 40.92 31.70 19.18
N GLU A 195 41.97 31.23 18.50
CA GLU A 195 43.28 31.88 18.47
C GLU A 195 43.42 32.65 17.15
N THR A 196 43.27 33.97 17.28
CA THR A 196 43.53 35.02 16.30
C THR A 196 45.03 35.09 15.97
N THR A 197 45.42 35.44 14.73
CA THR A 197 46.33 36.58 14.42
C THR A 197 46.67 36.65 12.93
N LYS A 198 46.19 37.70 12.26
CA LYS A 198 47.04 38.72 11.59
C LYS A 198 46.19 39.93 11.13
N ASN A 199 46.28 41.01 11.93
CA ASN A 199 46.63 42.41 11.59
C ASN A 199 46.17 42.99 10.24
N GLN A 200 45.74 44.25 10.08
CA GLN A 200 45.39 45.40 10.94
C GLN A 200 45.05 46.53 9.94
N SER A 201 43.96 47.28 10.11
CA SER A 201 43.92 48.76 9.97
C SER A 201 42.49 49.31 10.15
N ASN A 202 42.35 50.07 11.24
CA ASN A 202 41.62 51.34 11.47
C ASN A 202 40.12 51.42 11.08
N GLU A 203 39.22 51.51 12.06
CA GLU A 203 38.56 52.74 12.59
C GLU A 203 37.69 53.41 11.50
N GLU A 204 36.37 53.58 11.63
CA GLU A 204 35.61 54.21 12.72
C GLU A 204 34.15 53.70 12.80
N GLN A 205 33.54 53.93 13.96
CA GLN A 205 32.16 53.66 14.33
C GLN A 205 31.12 54.30 13.40
N GLN A 206 30.06 53.56 13.05
CA GLN A 206 28.74 54.17 13.02
C GLN A 206 27.61 53.19 13.38
N ASN A 207 26.86 53.67 14.37
CA ASN A 207 25.72 53.08 15.04
C ASN A 207 24.48 53.18 14.14
N SER A 208 23.77 52.09 13.85
CA SER A 208 22.31 52.14 13.65
C SER A 208 21.68 50.74 13.63
N ASN A 209 20.53 50.67 14.32
CA ASN A 209 19.61 49.55 14.43
C ASN A 209 19.38 48.79 13.11
N GLY A 210 19.59 47.47 13.13
CA GLY A 210 19.20 46.58 12.05
C GLY A 210 18.65 45.27 12.62
N ALA A 211 17.33 45.11 12.57
CA ALA A 211 16.68 43.85 12.87
C ALA A 211 17.27 42.74 11.98
N ILE A 212 17.75 41.67 12.61
CA ILE A 212 18.28 40.50 11.91
C ILE A 212 17.07 39.74 11.32
N SER A 213 16.67 40.13 10.11
CA SER A 213 15.65 39.44 9.32
C SER A 213 16.28 38.23 8.65
N PHE A 214 15.90 37.03 9.06
CA PHE A 214 16.26 35.79 8.38
C PHE A 214 15.56 35.76 7.00
N PRO A 215 16.29 35.50 5.89
CA PRO A 215 15.66 35.32 4.58
C PRO A 215 14.93 33.98 4.53
N ASN A 216 13.60 34.00 4.49
CA ASN A 216 12.78 32.84 4.15
C ASN A 216 12.74 32.71 2.61
N GLN A 217 13.36 31.68 2.05
CA GLN A 217 13.44 31.46 0.60
C GLN A 217 12.16 30.87 -0.03
N ASN A 218 11.07 30.69 0.72
CA ASN A 218 9.83 30.08 0.20
C ASN A 218 8.66 31.04 -0.06
N PHE A 219 8.89 32.35 -0.13
CA PHE A 219 7.88 33.31 -0.59
C PHE A 219 8.35 34.06 -1.83
N SER A 220 8.19 33.45 -3.00
CA SER A 220 7.96 34.21 -4.22
C SER A 220 6.47 34.55 -4.27
N ILE A 221 6.13 35.71 -3.73
CA ILE A 221 4.82 36.34 -3.95
C ILE A 221 4.86 36.86 -5.38
N SER A 222 4.16 36.16 -6.28
CA SER A 222 3.66 36.74 -7.51
C SER A 222 2.23 37.20 -7.19
N ASP A 223 2.11 38.46 -6.76
CA ASP A 223 0.86 39.21 -6.83
C ASP A 223 0.54 39.39 -8.31
N ASP A 224 -0.44 38.63 -8.80
CA ASP A 224 -1.31 39.08 -9.88
C ASP A 224 -2.74 38.86 -9.38
N GLU A 225 -3.31 39.96 -8.92
CA GLU A 225 -4.72 40.36 -9.03
C GLU A 225 -5.65 39.28 -9.59
N ASP A 226 -6.61 38.83 -8.77
CA ASP A 226 -8.05 38.87 -9.09
C ASP A 226 -8.85 37.98 -8.11
N ASP A 227 -9.96 38.55 -7.62
CA ASP A 227 -11.17 37.82 -7.22
C ASP A 227 -11.16 36.97 -5.92
N VAL A 228 -11.69 37.54 -4.84
CA VAL A 228 -13.11 37.43 -4.42
C VAL A 228 -13.24 37.81 -2.93
N LYS A 229 -13.88 38.95 -2.67
CA LYS A 229 -14.42 39.33 -1.36
C LYS A 229 -15.49 38.32 -0.90
N VAL A 230 -15.22 37.52 0.13
CA VAL A 230 -16.28 36.74 0.83
C VAL A 230 -16.11 36.75 2.35
N PHE A 231 -15.86 37.89 2.99
CA PHE A 231 -16.10 38.01 4.44
C PHE A 231 -16.45 39.45 4.84
N GLU A 232 -17.71 39.84 4.67
CA GLU A 232 -18.31 40.86 5.53
C GLU A 232 -19.47 40.23 6.31
N LYS A 233 -19.13 39.86 7.56
CA LYS A 233 -20.07 39.47 8.59
C LYS A 233 -20.81 40.73 9.06
N LYS A 234 -22.08 40.89 8.67
CA LYS A 234 -22.99 41.89 9.23
C LYS A 234 -23.08 41.72 10.76
N SER A 235 -22.61 42.73 11.49
CA SER A 235 -22.88 42.91 12.91
C SER A 235 -24.28 43.49 13.10
N GLY A 236 -25.11 42.85 13.92
CA GLY A 236 -26.39 43.36 14.42
C GLY A 236 -26.25 43.85 15.87
N PRO A 237 -27.23 44.61 16.39
CA PRO A 237 -26.98 45.86 17.08
C PRO A 237 -26.69 45.75 18.59
N ASP A 238 -26.00 46.78 19.07
CA ASP A 238 -25.66 47.07 20.46
C ASP A 238 -26.86 47.05 21.41
N ILE A 239 -26.65 46.42 22.56
CA ILE A 239 -27.47 46.58 23.77
C ILE A 239 -26.59 47.32 24.77
N VAL A 240 -26.79 48.64 24.92
CA VAL A 240 -26.95 49.38 26.18
C VAL A 240 -27.72 50.66 25.87
#